data_AF-A0AAV3PFI4-F1
#
_entry.id   AF-A0AAV3PFI4-F1
#
_cell.length_a   1.000
_cell.length_b   1.000
_cell.length_c   1.000
_cell.angle_alpha   90.00
_cell.angle_beta   90.00
_cell.angle_gamma   90.00
#
_symmetry.space_group_name_H-M   'P 1'
#
loop_
_entity.id
_entity.type
_entity.pdbx_description
1 polymer ?
#
loop_
_entity_poly.entity_id
_entity_poly.type
_entity_poly.pdbx_seq_one_letter_code
_entity_poly.pdbx_strand_id
1 'polypeptide(L)'
;MNKQLVYVILQHKPSTRIYNYTTFNATLYSCNASKTRPDISLRITLFIRKKTTFASTSMVNSEESKKRVAFILIDGVGDVSIPKLGFKTPLQAANIPNMDAIASAGVNGLMDPVEVGLGCGSDTAHLSLLGYDPRKYYRGRGAFESMGAGLAMSPGDIAFKSNFATLDEKTGVVTSRRADRHFEEEGPILCAALDRMTLPSFPEYEVRVRYATEHRCGVVVKGPKLSGNISGTDPLKDNRLLLQAEGLDDTEEAKHTARVVNELSKEMSSILVAHPINQKRASKGKNIANIVLLRGCGIRIEVPQFVDIHGLWPCMVAPTKIIAGLGMSLGLDILEAPGATGDYRTLLTSKATAIADALSAPLQSCPNVFVPGEDENKPGRSDGYDFGFLHIKAVDDAGHDKATVFKVKALEAVDKAIRQLARLLWQAESSGKFQYSICVTGDHSTPVEYGDHSFEPVPFTLCRLKDFVGAIGGEEVLMRTSLDPFPLPAVKVGEDLSRDAEIEETKGGKQLKSFNGDSVCEFHEIDAARGCLGRFPGSEMMGIIKTFLTL
;
A
#
# COMPACT_ATOMS: atom_id res chain seq x y z
N MET A 1 -15.02 43.53 5.08
CA MET A 1 -14.09 43.10 6.15
C MET A 1 -14.62 41.83 6.79
N ASN A 2 -13.89 40.74 6.54
CA ASN A 2 -13.77 39.45 7.24
C ASN A 2 -14.98 38.83 7.95
N LYS A 3 -15.54 37.79 7.30
CA LYS A 3 -16.02 36.58 7.98
C LYS A 3 -15.39 35.36 7.28
N GLN A 4 -14.49 34.67 7.99
CA GLN A 4 -13.83 33.44 7.56
C GLN A 4 -14.75 32.24 7.81
N LEU A 5 -14.85 31.40 6.76
CA LEU A 5 -15.57 30.14 6.71
C LEU A 5 -14.90 29.07 7.59
N VAL A 6 -15.71 28.38 8.39
CA VAL A 6 -15.38 27.14 9.08
C VAL A 6 -15.92 25.98 8.22
N TYR A 7 -15.05 25.09 7.76
CA TYR A 7 -15.43 23.87 7.05
C TYR A 7 -15.93 22.80 8.03
N VAL A 8 -17.17 22.35 7.84
CA VAL A 8 -17.78 21.16 8.46
C VAL A 8 -18.16 20.22 7.32
N ILE A 9 -17.65 18.99 7.36
CA ILE A 9 -18.00 17.92 6.43
C ILE A 9 -19.39 17.42 6.81
N LEU A 10 -20.38 17.66 5.94
CA LEU A 10 -21.70 17.04 6.00
C LEU A 10 -21.96 16.30 4.70
N GLN A 11 -22.30 15.01 4.85
CA GLN A 11 -22.85 14.14 3.81
C GLN A 11 -24.02 14.83 3.10
N HIS A 12 -23.99 14.89 1.77
CA HIS A 12 -25.09 15.41 0.96
C HIS A 12 -25.95 14.27 0.42
N LYS A 13 -27.22 14.24 0.86
CA LYS A 13 -28.34 13.77 0.03
C LYS A 13 -28.63 14.85 -1.03
N PRO A 14 -29.04 14.49 -2.25
CA PRO A 14 -29.13 15.42 -3.36
C PRO A 14 -30.37 16.32 -3.22
N SER A 15 -30.17 17.63 -3.25
CA SER A 15 -31.24 18.60 -3.48
C SER A 15 -31.04 19.25 -4.84
N THR A 16 -32.06 19.12 -5.67
CA THR A 16 -32.20 19.67 -7.02
C THR A 16 -32.29 21.19 -6.95
N ARG A 17 -31.29 21.91 -7.46
CA ARG A 17 -31.47 23.28 -7.96
C ARG A 17 -30.68 23.48 -9.25
N ILE A 18 -31.49 23.67 -10.29
CA ILE A 18 -31.16 24.00 -11.67
C ILE A 18 -30.41 25.33 -11.69
N TYR A 19 -29.22 25.36 -12.31
CA TYR A 19 -28.62 26.59 -12.82
C TYR A 19 -28.38 26.44 -14.31
N ASN A 20 -29.04 27.32 -15.06
CA ASN A 20 -28.98 27.45 -16.50
C ASN A 20 -27.55 27.75 -16.95
N TYR A 21 -26.97 26.88 -17.79
CA TYR A 21 -25.86 27.23 -18.65
C TYR A 21 -26.30 27.17 -20.11
N THR A 22 -26.07 28.30 -20.76
CA THR A 22 -26.22 28.59 -22.18
C THR A 22 -25.59 27.49 -23.03
N THR A 23 -26.39 27.00 -23.98
CA THR A 23 -26.07 25.98 -24.97
C THR A 23 -24.91 26.40 -25.88
N PHE A 24 -23.76 25.75 -25.73
CA PHE A 24 -22.83 25.54 -26.84
C PHE A 24 -23.08 24.14 -27.38
N ASN A 25 -23.70 24.07 -28.56
CA ASN A 25 -23.96 22.84 -29.29
C ASN A 25 -22.62 22.20 -29.72
N ALA A 26 -22.14 21.24 -28.94
CA ALA A 26 -21.24 20.21 -29.45
C ALA A 26 -22.10 18.99 -29.78
N THR A 27 -22.33 18.76 -31.06
CA THR A 27 -23.02 17.59 -31.59
C THR A 27 -22.25 16.32 -31.20
N LEU A 28 -22.63 15.71 -30.09
CA LEU A 28 -22.23 14.36 -29.70
C LEU A 28 -22.88 13.38 -30.70
N TYR A 29 -22.08 12.89 -31.64
CA TYR A 29 -22.42 11.66 -32.35
C TYR A 29 -22.54 10.54 -31.31
N SER A 30 -23.77 10.09 -31.05
CA SER A 30 -24.02 8.85 -30.33
C SER A 30 -23.52 7.71 -31.21
N CYS A 31 -22.27 7.29 -31.00
CA CYS A 31 -21.80 6.04 -31.57
C CYS A 31 -22.33 4.93 -30.66
N ASN A 32 -23.30 4.16 -31.17
CA ASN A 32 -23.78 2.91 -30.59
C ASN A 32 -22.61 2.10 -30.01
N ALA A 33 -22.60 1.95 -28.69
CA ALA A 33 -21.73 1.03 -27.97
C ALA A 33 -22.21 -0.41 -28.18
N SER A 34 -22.02 -0.93 -29.39
CA SER A 34 -22.19 -2.35 -29.73
C SER A 34 -20.98 -2.91 -30.47
N LYS A 35 -19.81 -2.28 -30.30
CA LYS A 35 -18.52 -2.90 -30.63
C LYS A 35 -17.86 -3.29 -29.32
N THR A 36 -18.00 -4.55 -28.95
CA THR A 36 -17.22 -5.19 -27.88
C THR A 36 -15.75 -4.90 -28.12
N ARG A 37 -15.12 -4.15 -27.21
CA ARG A 37 -13.66 -4.08 -27.15
C ARG A 37 -13.19 -5.53 -26.93
N PRO A 38 -12.20 -6.04 -27.69
CA PRO A 38 -11.69 -7.37 -27.43
C PRO A 38 -11.15 -7.42 -26.00
N ASP A 39 -11.53 -8.50 -25.29
CA ASP A 39 -11.05 -8.89 -23.96
C ASP A 39 -9.53 -8.69 -23.89
N ILE A 40 -9.05 -8.11 -22.78
CA ILE A 40 -7.62 -7.88 -22.53
C ILE A 40 -6.83 -9.19 -22.65
N SER A 41 -7.39 -10.32 -22.21
CA SER A 41 -6.81 -11.64 -22.42
C SER A 41 -6.61 -11.97 -23.90
N LEU A 42 -7.58 -11.61 -24.75
CA LEU A 42 -7.49 -11.77 -26.19
C LEU A 42 -6.39 -10.87 -26.79
N ARG A 43 -6.21 -9.65 -26.29
CA ARG A 43 -5.16 -8.72 -26.75
C ARG A 43 -3.76 -9.21 -26.42
N ILE A 44 -3.54 -9.68 -25.19
CA ILE A 44 -2.27 -10.29 -24.77
C ILE A 44 -1.98 -11.52 -25.63
N THR A 45 -2.98 -12.39 -25.80
CA THR A 45 -2.85 -13.60 -26.63
C THR A 45 -2.54 -13.27 -28.10
N LEU A 46 -3.23 -12.29 -28.69
CA LEU A 46 -3.01 -11.84 -30.06
C LEU A 46 -1.61 -11.23 -30.25
N PHE A 47 -1.14 -10.47 -29.26
CA PHE A 47 0.20 -9.90 -29.28
C PHE A 47 1.28 -11.00 -29.22
N ILE A 48 1.16 -11.94 -28.28
CA ILE A 48 2.15 -13.02 -28.12
C ILE A 48 2.13 -13.99 -29.30
N ARG A 49 0.95 -14.35 -29.82
CA ARG A 49 0.81 -15.23 -31.01
C ARG A 49 1.41 -14.63 -32.29
N LYS A 50 1.40 -13.30 -32.44
CA LYS A 50 2.10 -12.63 -33.55
C LYS A 50 3.62 -12.76 -33.48
N LYS A 51 4.19 -13.08 -32.31
CA LYS A 51 5.65 -13.29 -32.12
C LYS A 51 6.09 -14.75 -32.27
N THR A 52 5.19 -15.72 -32.11
CA THR A 52 5.55 -17.16 -32.05
C THR A 52 5.66 -17.86 -33.42
N THR A 53 5.74 -17.15 -34.54
CA THR A 53 5.77 -17.77 -35.89
C THR A 53 7.06 -18.54 -36.25
N PHE A 54 8.07 -18.63 -35.38
CA PHE A 54 9.23 -19.51 -35.59
C PHE A 54 9.77 -20.05 -34.27
N ALA A 55 9.44 -21.29 -33.93
CA ALA A 55 10.23 -22.13 -33.04
C ALA A 55 9.90 -23.62 -33.33
N SER A 56 10.86 -24.32 -33.94
CA SER A 56 10.80 -25.77 -34.17
C SER A 56 11.01 -26.51 -32.86
N THR A 57 10.18 -27.52 -32.64
CA THR A 57 10.16 -28.44 -31.49
C THR A 57 11.45 -29.26 -31.39
N SER A 58 12.17 -29.11 -30.28
CA SER A 58 13.04 -30.16 -29.74
C SER A 58 12.46 -30.61 -28.41
N MET A 59 11.95 -31.85 -28.36
CA MET A 59 11.48 -32.49 -27.14
C MET A 59 12.68 -32.85 -26.26
N VAL A 60 12.88 -32.10 -25.19
CA VAL A 60 13.63 -32.54 -24.02
C VAL A 60 12.63 -32.63 -22.88
N ASN A 61 12.52 -33.82 -22.27
CA ASN A 61 11.81 -34.02 -21.01
C ASN A 61 12.61 -33.29 -19.90
N SER A 62 12.38 -31.99 -19.75
CA SER A 62 12.78 -31.23 -18.56
C SER A 62 11.56 -31.02 -17.68
N GLU A 63 11.67 -31.22 -16.37
CA GLU A 63 10.67 -30.73 -15.42
C GLU A 63 10.30 -29.28 -15.77
N GLU A 64 9.00 -28.98 -15.86
CA GLU A 64 8.54 -27.65 -16.27
C GLU A 64 9.02 -26.60 -15.25
N SER A 65 9.75 -25.59 -15.71
CA SER A 65 10.31 -24.54 -14.84
C SER A 65 9.19 -23.82 -14.10
N LYS A 66 9.33 -23.65 -12.78
CA LYS A 66 8.34 -22.95 -11.95
C LYS A 66 8.26 -21.47 -12.33
N LYS A 67 7.06 -21.00 -12.66
CA LYS A 67 6.83 -19.61 -13.08
C LYS A 67 6.56 -18.73 -11.87
N ARG A 68 7.31 -17.63 -11.74
CA ARG A 68 7.26 -16.74 -10.56
C ARG A 68 7.24 -15.28 -10.96
N VAL A 69 6.60 -14.44 -10.15
CA VAL A 69 6.44 -13.00 -10.41
C VAL A 69 7.07 -12.19 -9.30
N ALA A 70 7.97 -11.28 -9.67
CA ALA A 70 8.34 -10.16 -8.84
C ALA A 70 7.43 -8.96 -9.19
N PHE A 71 6.58 -8.58 -8.26
CA PHE A 71 5.63 -7.48 -8.40
C PHE A 71 6.12 -6.26 -7.61
N ILE A 72 6.61 -5.24 -8.31
CA ILE A 72 7.14 -4.01 -7.72
C ILE A 72 6.04 -2.95 -7.76
N LEU A 73 5.59 -2.55 -6.57
CA LEU A 73 4.61 -1.49 -6.40
C LEU A 73 5.27 -0.24 -5.83
N ILE A 74 5.27 0.82 -6.62
CA ILE A 74 5.75 2.15 -6.26
C ILE A 74 4.54 2.95 -5.77
N ASP A 75 4.43 3.16 -4.47
CA ASP A 75 3.31 3.89 -3.87
C ASP A 75 3.30 5.34 -4.38
N GLY A 76 2.13 5.86 -4.77
CA GLY A 76 1.98 7.24 -5.25
C GLY A 76 2.77 7.57 -6.52
N VAL A 77 3.07 6.56 -7.36
CA VAL A 77 3.95 6.71 -8.54
C VAL A 77 3.47 7.78 -9.51
N GLY A 78 2.16 7.86 -9.74
CA GLY A 78 1.60 8.75 -10.75
C GLY A 78 1.67 10.21 -10.32
N ASP A 79 1.84 11.09 -11.30
CA ASP A 79 1.89 12.53 -11.12
C ASP A 79 1.26 13.27 -12.31
N VAL A 80 1.29 14.60 -12.25
CA VAL A 80 0.90 15.47 -13.36
C VAL A 80 2.10 16.14 -14.00
N SER A 81 1.89 16.78 -15.15
CA SER A 81 2.91 17.59 -15.81
C SER A 81 3.32 18.77 -14.93
N ILE A 82 4.62 18.89 -14.61
CA ILE A 82 5.13 19.90 -13.69
C ILE A 82 5.88 20.99 -14.48
N PRO A 83 5.50 22.28 -14.38
CA PRO A 83 6.19 23.36 -15.10
C PRO A 83 7.70 23.41 -14.86
N LYS A 84 8.16 23.22 -13.62
CA LYS A 84 9.60 23.23 -13.28
C LYS A 84 10.39 22.04 -13.86
N LEU A 85 9.70 21.02 -14.36
CA LEU A 85 10.32 19.89 -15.08
C LEU A 85 10.17 20.03 -16.61
N GLY A 86 9.89 21.23 -17.11
CA GLY A 86 9.59 21.44 -18.53
C GLY A 86 8.29 20.76 -18.96
N PHE A 87 7.28 20.77 -18.09
CA PHE A 87 5.98 20.11 -18.26
C PHE A 87 6.05 18.57 -18.36
N LYS A 88 7.13 17.97 -17.89
CA LYS A 88 7.25 16.51 -17.66
C LYS A 88 6.67 16.12 -16.30
N THR A 89 6.22 14.88 -16.15
CA THR A 89 6.00 14.26 -14.83
C THR A 89 7.34 13.90 -14.16
N PRO A 90 7.39 13.64 -12.84
CA PRO A 90 8.59 13.11 -12.19
C PRO A 90 9.09 11.80 -12.81
N LEU A 91 8.21 10.90 -13.27
CA LEU A 91 8.63 9.70 -13.99
C LEU A 91 9.32 10.03 -15.31
N GLN A 92 8.77 10.96 -16.09
CA GLN A 92 9.36 11.41 -17.35
C GLN A 92 10.71 12.12 -17.15
N ALA A 93 10.89 12.80 -16.02
CA ALA A 93 12.11 13.51 -15.69
C ALA A 93 13.21 12.60 -15.09
N ALA A 94 12.83 11.52 -14.42
CA ALA A 94 13.77 10.60 -13.79
C ALA A 94 14.57 9.79 -14.82
N ASN A 95 15.86 9.57 -14.54
CA ASN A 95 16.68 8.64 -15.30
C ASN A 95 16.41 7.20 -14.86
N ILE A 96 15.50 6.50 -15.55
CA ILE A 96 14.95 5.20 -15.16
C ILE A 96 15.16 4.10 -16.24
N PRO A 97 16.42 3.84 -16.66
CA PRO A 97 16.70 2.96 -17.78
C PRO A 97 16.26 1.51 -17.57
N ASN A 98 16.13 1.04 -16.32
CA ASN A 98 15.70 -0.34 -16.07
C ASN A 98 14.17 -0.47 -16.18
N MET A 99 13.40 0.50 -15.69
CA MET A 99 11.95 0.54 -15.91
C MET A 99 11.60 0.76 -17.39
N ASP A 100 12.34 1.63 -18.08
CA ASP A 100 12.24 1.79 -19.54
C ASP A 100 12.54 0.47 -20.27
N ALA A 101 13.56 -0.29 -19.82
CA ALA A 101 13.87 -1.61 -20.39
C ALA A 101 12.74 -2.63 -20.17
N ILE A 102 12.12 -2.67 -18.99
CA ILE A 102 10.95 -3.52 -18.72
C ILE A 102 9.79 -3.14 -19.66
N ALA A 103 9.51 -1.84 -19.81
CA ALA A 103 8.48 -1.35 -20.73
C ALA A 103 8.77 -1.75 -22.19
N SER A 104 10.02 -1.56 -22.64
CA SER A 104 10.44 -1.92 -24.00
C SER A 104 10.41 -3.42 -24.30
N ALA A 105 10.49 -4.26 -23.27
CA ALA A 105 10.52 -5.72 -23.37
C ALA A 105 9.16 -6.36 -23.06
N GLY A 106 8.20 -5.59 -22.57
CA GLY A 106 6.97 -6.08 -21.96
C GLY A 106 5.68 -5.68 -22.66
N VAL A 107 4.59 -5.93 -21.96
CA VAL A 107 3.25 -5.41 -22.26
C VAL A 107 2.94 -4.24 -21.33
N ASN A 108 2.33 -3.20 -21.87
CA ASN A 108 2.15 -1.92 -21.18
C ASN A 108 0.68 -1.48 -21.18
N GLY A 109 0.32 -0.65 -20.22
CA GLY A 109 -1.02 -0.04 -20.13
C GLY A 109 -1.13 1.02 -19.04
N LEU A 110 -2.31 1.65 -18.97
CA LEU A 110 -2.70 2.54 -17.88
C LEU A 110 -3.72 1.86 -16.99
N MET A 111 -3.51 1.89 -15.68
CA MET A 111 -4.42 1.33 -14.70
C MET A 111 -5.10 2.44 -13.90
N ASP A 112 -6.43 2.41 -13.85
CA ASP A 112 -7.24 3.07 -12.82
C ASP A 112 -7.28 2.16 -11.59
N PRO A 113 -6.70 2.55 -10.44
CA PRO A 113 -6.54 1.64 -9.30
C PRO A 113 -7.81 0.94 -8.82
N VAL A 114 -8.93 1.65 -8.85
CA VAL A 114 -10.25 1.11 -8.52
C VAL A 114 -11.20 1.30 -9.70
N GLU A 115 -11.41 2.54 -10.12
CA GLU A 115 -12.19 2.89 -11.30
C GLU A 115 -11.83 4.28 -11.83
N VAL A 116 -12.27 4.56 -13.06
CA VAL A 116 -12.02 5.83 -13.74
C VAL A 116 -12.52 7.01 -12.91
N GLY A 117 -11.61 7.93 -12.58
CA GLY A 117 -11.94 9.20 -11.92
C GLY A 117 -12.15 9.11 -10.41
N LEU A 118 -11.85 7.98 -9.78
CA LEU A 118 -11.92 7.81 -8.33
C LEU A 118 -10.54 7.93 -7.69
N GLY A 119 -10.32 9.00 -6.93
CA GLY A 119 -9.20 9.09 -5.99
C GLY A 119 -9.42 8.10 -4.85
N CYS A 120 -8.38 7.35 -4.49
CA CYS A 120 -8.50 6.23 -3.56
C CYS A 120 -7.34 6.20 -2.56
N GLY A 121 -7.57 5.54 -1.42
CA GLY A 121 -6.51 5.25 -0.46
C GLY A 121 -5.74 3.99 -0.83
N SER A 122 -4.50 3.88 -0.34
CA SER A 122 -3.64 2.71 -0.58
C SER A 122 -4.30 1.39 -0.19
N ASP A 123 -5.09 1.37 0.89
CA ASP A 123 -5.88 0.21 1.31
C ASP A 123 -6.88 -0.27 0.25
N THR A 124 -7.72 0.64 -0.25
CA THR A 124 -8.71 0.31 -1.28
C THR A 124 -8.07 -0.04 -2.62
N ALA A 125 -6.97 0.64 -2.98
CA ALA A 125 -6.20 0.34 -4.18
C ALA A 125 -5.60 -1.07 -4.11
N HIS A 126 -4.86 -1.39 -3.04
CA HIS A 126 -4.22 -2.70 -2.88
C HIS A 126 -5.22 -3.85 -2.88
N LEU A 127 -6.40 -3.68 -2.27
CA LEU A 127 -7.49 -4.66 -2.38
C LEU A 127 -7.84 -4.90 -3.87
N SER A 128 -8.11 -3.83 -4.61
CA SER A 128 -8.48 -3.93 -6.02
C SER A 128 -7.40 -4.60 -6.87
N LEU A 129 -6.15 -4.15 -6.74
CA LEU A 129 -5.00 -4.67 -7.47
C LEU A 129 -4.76 -6.17 -7.20
N LEU A 130 -4.99 -6.61 -5.96
CA LEU A 130 -4.86 -8.02 -5.57
C LEU A 130 -6.11 -8.87 -5.92
N GLY A 131 -7.10 -8.28 -6.59
CA GLY A 131 -8.29 -8.98 -7.11
C GLY A 131 -9.48 -9.02 -6.13
N TYR A 132 -9.49 -8.17 -5.11
CA TYR A 132 -10.57 -8.06 -4.13
C TYR A 132 -11.35 -6.76 -4.34
N ASP A 133 -12.66 -6.87 -4.59
CA ASP A 133 -13.50 -5.67 -4.74
C ASP A 133 -13.56 -4.88 -3.42
N PRO A 134 -12.99 -3.65 -3.37
CA PRO A 134 -12.99 -2.86 -2.15
C PRO A 134 -14.42 -2.48 -1.72
N ARG A 135 -15.39 -2.35 -2.62
CA ARG A 135 -16.78 -2.04 -2.25
C ARG A 135 -17.44 -3.18 -1.50
N LYS A 136 -17.04 -4.41 -1.81
CA LYS A 136 -17.54 -5.61 -1.15
C LYS A 136 -16.83 -5.84 0.17
N TYR A 137 -15.50 -5.74 0.19
CA TYR A 137 -14.70 -6.27 1.30
C TYR A 137 -14.12 -5.22 2.25
N TYR A 138 -13.92 -3.98 1.82
CA TYR A 138 -13.31 -2.98 2.69
C TYR A 138 -14.22 -2.63 3.88
N ARG A 139 -13.68 -2.70 5.10
CA ARG A 139 -14.40 -2.43 6.36
C ARG A 139 -13.56 -1.62 7.35
N GLY A 140 -12.88 -0.60 6.82
CA GLY A 140 -12.10 0.35 7.62
C GLY A 140 -10.64 -0.07 7.86
N ARG A 141 -9.81 0.92 8.25
CA ARG A 141 -8.34 0.78 8.37
C ARG A 141 -7.85 0.18 9.67
N GLY A 142 -8.66 0.28 10.74
CA GLY A 142 -8.23 -0.03 12.11
C GLY A 142 -7.65 -1.43 12.27
N ALA A 143 -8.29 -2.43 11.64
CA ALA A 143 -7.81 -3.81 11.65
C ALA A 143 -6.46 -3.96 10.95
N PHE A 144 -6.29 -3.39 9.75
CA PHE A 144 -5.04 -3.47 9.01
C PHE A 144 -3.88 -2.82 9.78
N GLU A 145 -4.08 -1.60 10.29
CA GLU A 145 -3.04 -0.93 11.08
C GLU A 145 -2.64 -1.74 12.32
N SER A 146 -3.63 -2.31 13.02
CA SER A 146 -3.41 -3.08 14.26
C SER A 146 -2.69 -4.40 14.00
N MET A 147 -3.10 -5.14 12.96
CA MET A 147 -2.40 -6.37 12.56
C MET A 147 -0.96 -6.08 12.16
N GLY A 148 -0.70 -5.07 11.32
CA GLY A 148 0.67 -4.69 10.95
C GLY A 148 1.52 -4.21 12.13
N ALA A 149 0.89 -3.66 13.17
CA ALA A 149 1.54 -3.29 14.43
C ALA A 149 1.81 -4.48 15.36
N GLY A 150 1.42 -5.71 14.99
CA GLY A 150 1.71 -6.92 15.75
C GLY A 150 0.59 -7.37 16.68
N LEU A 151 -0.63 -6.84 16.53
CA LEU A 151 -1.78 -7.36 17.25
C LEU A 151 -2.40 -8.54 16.48
N ALA A 152 -2.37 -9.73 17.08
CA ALA A 152 -3.07 -10.90 16.56
C ALA A 152 -4.58 -10.66 16.54
N MET A 153 -5.19 -10.80 15.37
CA MET A 153 -6.63 -10.68 15.14
C MET A 153 -7.12 -11.89 14.35
N SER A 154 -8.37 -12.29 14.52
CA SER A 154 -9.14 -13.28 13.75
C SER A 154 -10.20 -12.57 12.90
N PRO A 155 -10.68 -13.14 11.78
CA PRO A 155 -11.78 -12.55 11.02
C PRO A 155 -12.97 -12.29 11.94
N GLY A 156 -13.57 -11.11 11.85
CA GLY A 156 -14.64 -10.66 12.76
C GLY A 156 -14.16 -9.85 13.98
N ASP A 157 -12.88 -9.92 14.36
CA ASP A 157 -12.34 -9.07 15.43
C ASP A 157 -12.31 -7.61 14.98
N ILE A 158 -12.53 -6.68 15.90
CA ILE A 158 -12.42 -5.24 15.63
C ILE A 158 -11.17 -4.65 16.26
N ALA A 159 -10.69 -3.56 15.68
CA ALA A 159 -9.59 -2.80 16.23
C ALA A 159 -9.76 -1.29 16.08
N PHE A 160 -9.15 -0.57 17.01
CA PHE A 160 -9.11 0.87 17.06
C PHE A 160 -7.67 1.36 17.08
N LYS A 161 -7.38 2.34 16.23
CA LYS A 161 -6.26 3.24 16.46
C LYS A 161 -6.65 4.12 17.64
N SER A 162 -5.86 4.14 18.69
CA SER A 162 -6.29 4.77 19.93
C SER A 162 -5.24 5.71 20.50
N ASN A 163 -5.69 6.67 21.30
CA ASN A 163 -4.84 7.66 21.92
C ASN A 163 -5.02 7.65 23.44
N PHE A 164 -3.93 7.62 24.19
CA PHE A 164 -3.93 8.06 25.59
C PHE A 164 -4.20 9.56 25.66
N ALA A 165 -5.18 9.94 26.47
CA ALA A 165 -5.68 11.30 26.57
C ALA A 165 -6.00 11.67 28.02
N THR A 166 -6.26 12.95 28.22
CA THR A 166 -6.66 13.55 29.48
C THR A 166 -8.13 13.93 29.41
N LEU A 167 -8.92 13.32 30.31
CA LEU A 167 -10.32 13.58 30.53
C LEU A 167 -10.49 14.32 31.86
N ASP A 168 -11.22 15.42 31.85
CA ASP A 168 -11.76 16.00 33.08
C ASP A 168 -13.02 15.24 33.49
N GLU A 169 -12.90 14.39 34.52
CA GLU A 169 -13.98 13.53 35.00
C GLU A 169 -15.20 14.30 35.52
N LYS A 170 -15.03 15.56 35.96
CA LYS A 170 -16.14 16.36 36.47
C LYS A 170 -17.02 16.90 35.35
N THR A 171 -16.42 17.24 34.22
CA THR A 171 -17.10 17.88 33.10
C THR A 171 -17.34 16.93 31.93
N GLY A 172 -16.65 15.78 31.89
CA GLY A 172 -16.65 14.86 30.75
C GLY A 172 -15.88 15.39 29.53
N VAL A 173 -15.10 16.47 29.71
CA VAL A 173 -14.37 17.13 28.62
C VAL A 173 -13.00 16.51 28.45
N VAL A 174 -12.67 16.10 27.22
CA VAL A 174 -11.32 15.71 26.82
C VAL A 174 -10.48 16.97 26.67
N THR A 175 -9.66 17.28 27.66
CA THR A 175 -8.84 18.51 27.69
C THR A 175 -7.56 18.38 26.85
N SER A 176 -7.06 17.17 26.68
CA SER A 176 -5.93 16.87 25.79
C SER A 176 -6.10 15.49 25.17
N ARG A 177 -6.20 15.41 23.84
CA ARG A 177 -6.30 14.12 23.11
C ARG A 177 -4.98 13.36 22.98
N ARG A 178 -3.89 13.93 23.50
CA ARG A 178 -2.52 13.41 23.35
C ARG A 178 -1.77 13.62 24.66
N ALA A 179 -2.22 12.97 25.73
CA ALA A 179 -1.80 13.23 27.11
C ALA A 179 -0.33 13.67 27.23
N ASP A 180 0.59 12.95 26.58
CA ASP A 180 1.94 13.38 26.27
C ASP A 180 2.36 12.88 24.88
N ARG A 181 3.32 13.55 24.24
CA ARG A 181 4.00 12.98 23.07
C ARG A 181 5.20 12.11 23.45
N HIS A 182 5.76 12.28 24.64
CA HIS A 182 6.86 11.45 25.14
C HIS A 182 6.28 10.38 26.07
N PHE A 183 5.88 9.26 25.47
CA PHE A 183 5.16 8.17 26.13
C PHE A 183 5.85 6.81 25.96
N GLU A 184 7.10 6.81 25.51
CA GLU A 184 7.88 5.61 25.20
C GLU A 184 8.17 4.77 26.46
N GLU A 185 8.32 5.42 27.61
CA GLU A 185 8.52 4.75 28.90
C GLU A 185 7.18 4.34 29.56
N GLU A 186 6.20 5.25 29.56
CA GLU A 186 4.95 5.07 30.33
C GLU A 186 3.87 4.32 29.54
N GLY A 187 3.83 4.50 28.22
CA GLY A 187 2.85 3.91 27.31
C GLY A 187 2.83 2.38 27.32
N PRO A 188 3.99 1.68 27.24
CA PRO A 188 4.03 0.23 27.39
C PRO A 188 3.47 -0.26 28.73
N ILE A 189 3.74 0.45 29.83
CA ILE A 189 3.26 0.08 31.17
C ILE A 189 1.73 0.24 31.25
N LEU A 190 1.21 1.37 30.75
CA LEU A 190 -0.24 1.60 30.72
C LEU A 190 -0.96 0.62 29.78
N CYS A 191 -0.37 0.28 28.63
CA CYS A 191 -0.92 -0.76 27.76
C CYS A 191 -0.93 -2.12 28.45
N ALA A 192 0.12 -2.49 29.18
CA ALA A 192 0.18 -3.74 29.94
C ALA A 192 -0.89 -3.81 31.04
N ALA A 193 -1.23 -2.68 31.66
CA ALA A 193 -2.32 -2.61 32.64
C ALA A 193 -3.72 -2.79 32.02
N LEU A 194 -3.88 -2.48 30.73
CA LEU A 194 -5.14 -2.61 29.98
C LEU A 194 -5.23 -3.91 29.17
N ASP A 195 -4.10 -4.53 28.80
CA ASP A 195 -4.07 -5.77 28.03
C ASP A 195 -4.75 -6.90 28.83
N ARG A 196 -5.65 -7.64 28.18
CA ARG A 196 -6.44 -8.73 28.77
C ARG A 196 -7.36 -8.30 29.93
N MET A 197 -7.72 -7.02 30.01
CA MET A 197 -8.78 -6.56 30.91
C MET A 197 -10.12 -7.26 30.59
N THR A 198 -10.98 -7.37 31.60
CA THR A 198 -12.31 -7.97 31.45
C THR A 198 -13.39 -6.91 31.26
N LEU A 199 -14.46 -7.29 30.55
CA LEU A 199 -15.67 -6.49 30.40
C LEU A 199 -16.80 -7.17 31.21
N PRO A 200 -17.24 -6.61 32.36
CA PRO A 200 -18.17 -7.28 33.25
C PRO A 200 -19.48 -7.75 32.62
N SER A 201 -20.04 -6.99 31.68
CA SER A 201 -21.29 -7.35 30.99
C SER A 201 -21.04 -8.24 29.76
N PHE A 202 -19.77 -8.40 29.36
CA PHE A 202 -19.34 -9.10 28.15
C PHE A 202 -18.13 -10.01 28.43
N PRO A 203 -18.24 -10.96 29.38
CA PRO A 203 -17.11 -11.76 29.86
C PRO A 203 -16.48 -12.68 28.81
N GLU A 204 -17.19 -12.95 27.71
CA GLU A 204 -16.70 -13.75 26.58
C GLU A 204 -15.76 -12.98 25.63
N TYR A 205 -15.62 -11.67 25.81
CA TYR A 205 -14.80 -10.82 24.95
C TYR A 205 -13.36 -10.71 25.46
N GLU A 206 -12.40 -10.81 24.55
CA GLU A 206 -10.98 -10.59 24.83
C GLU A 206 -10.58 -9.18 24.37
N VAL A 207 -9.94 -8.43 25.26
CA VAL A 207 -9.36 -7.12 24.94
C VAL A 207 -7.84 -7.24 24.88
N ARG A 208 -7.24 -6.74 23.80
CA ARG A 208 -5.78 -6.66 23.66
C ARG A 208 -5.34 -5.24 23.39
N VAL A 209 -4.31 -4.79 24.10
CA VAL A 209 -3.80 -3.42 24.01
C VAL A 209 -2.30 -3.45 23.81
N ARG A 210 -1.83 -2.79 22.75
CA ARG A 210 -0.40 -2.67 22.45
C ARG A 210 -0.01 -1.23 22.26
N TYR A 211 1.12 -0.87 22.85
CA TYR A 211 1.74 0.42 22.65
C TYR A 211 2.19 0.56 21.19
N ALA A 212 1.98 1.73 20.61
CA ALA A 212 2.51 2.06 19.29
C ALA A 212 3.67 3.06 19.43
N THR A 213 3.39 4.36 19.35
CA THR A 213 4.40 5.42 19.44
C THR A 213 3.77 6.71 19.93
N GLU A 214 4.51 7.50 20.72
CA GLU A 214 3.98 8.64 21.46
C GLU A 214 2.71 8.23 22.27
N HIS A 215 1.71 9.10 22.37
CA HIS A 215 0.38 8.83 22.92
C HIS A 215 -0.42 7.67 22.27
N ARG A 216 0.05 7.03 21.19
CA ARG A 216 -0.77 6.10 20.40
C ARG A 216 -0.66 4.66 20.91
N CYS A 217 -1.78 3.96 20.89
CA CYS A 217 -1.87 2.52 21.11
C CYS A 217 -2.88 1.88 20.14
N GLY A 218 -2.75 0.57 19.93
CA GLY A 218 -3.76 -0.24 19.25
C GLY A 218 -4.60 -0.97 20.28
N VAL A 219 -5.92 -1.00 20.07
CA VAL A 219 -6.87 -1.73 20.92
C VAL A 219 -7.64 -2.70 20.03
N VAL A 220 -7.54 -4.00 20.32
CA VAL A 220 -8.30 -5.06 19.66
C VAL A 220 -9.35 -5.60 20.61
N VAL A 221 -10.55 -5.82 20.09
CA VAL A 221 -11.64 -6.51 20.78
C VAL A 221 -12.00 -7.73 19.97
N LYS A 222 -11.98 -8.90 20.62
CA LYS A 222 -12.34 -10.19 20.04
C LYS A 222 -13.58 -10.72 20.71
N GLY A 223 -14.48 -11.28 19.92
CA GLY A 223 -15.72 -11.84 20.44
C GLY A 223 -16.77 -12.00 19.35
N PRO A 224 -17.91 -12.62 19.68
CA PRO A 224 -18.97 -12.90 18.72
C PRO A 224 -19.68 -11.61 18.26
N LYS A 225 -20.27 -11.61 17.05
CA LYS A 225 -21.23 -10.58 16.59
C LYS A 225 -20.72 -9.13 16.66
N LEU A 226 -19.42 -8.94 16.47
CA LEU A 226 -18.81 -7.62 16.34
C LEU A 226 -19.06 -7.02 14.95
N SER A 227 -19.10 -5.68 14.89
CA SER A 227 -19.22 -4.91 13.65
C SER A 227 -18.23 -3.76 13.62
N GLY A 228 -17.61 -3.54 12.47
CA GLY A 228 -16.76 -2.37 12.23
C GLY A 228 -17.55 -1.06 12.01
N ASN A 229 -18.86 -1.15 11.78
CA ASN A 229 -19.72 -0.01 11.44
C ASN A 229 -20.23 0.72 12.68
N ILE A 230 -19.30 1.23 13.48
CA ILE A 230 -19.61 2.01 14.68
C ILE A 230 -18.76 3.29 14.73
N SER A 231 -19.26 4.31 15.42
CA SER A 231 -18.46 5.48 15.79
C SER A 231 -17.45 5.11 16.89
N GLY A 232 -16.50 6.01 17.14
CA GLY A 232 -15.55 5.90 18.25
C GLY A 232 -15.91 6.83 19.40
N THR A 233 -15.06 6.85 20.44
CA THR A 233 -15.21 7.75 21.60
C THR A 233 -14.42 9.06 21.46
N ASP A 234 -13.51 9.15 20.47
CA ASP A 234 -12.69 10.35 20.23
C ASP A 234 -13.52 11.51 19.65
N PRO A 235 -13.59 12.68 20.32
CA PRO A 235 -14.26 13.88 19.77
C PRO A 235 -13.52 14.58 18.63
N LEU A 236 -12.35 14.06 18.23
CA LEU A 236 -11.49 14.54 17.15
C LEU A 236 -10.87 15.93 17.36
N LYS A 237 -11.26 16.67 18.40
CA LYS A 237 -10.70 17.95 18.82
C LYS A 237 -10.64 18.05 20.34
N ASP A 238 -9.61 18.72 20.86
CA ASP A 238 -9.48 19.01 22.28
C ASP A 238 -10.62 19.93 22.75
N ASN A 239 -10.86 19.93 24.07
CA ASN A 239 -11.89 20.73 24.74
C ASN A 239 -13.31 20.44 24.24
N ARG A 240 -13.58 19.16 24.00
CA ARG A 240 -14.89 18.63 23.61
C ARG A 240 -15.28 17.48 24.54
N LEU A 241 -16.58 17.24 24.65
CA LEU A 241 -17.10 16.11 25.42
C LEU A 241 -16.60 14.79 24.82
N LEU A 242 -16.25 13.83 25.67
CA LEU A 242 -16.04 12.45 25.26
C LEU A 242 -17.31 11.94 24.56
N LEU A 243 -17.15 11.28 23.41
CA LEU A 243 -18.28 10.73 22.68
C LEU A 243 -18.64 9.34 23.21
N GLN A 244 -19.92 8.98 23.10
CA GLN A 244 -20.35 7.59 23.19
C GLN A 244 -20.26 6.95 21.80
N ALA A 245 -19.79 5.70 21.76
CA ALA A 245 -19.84 4.92 20.54
C ALA A 245 -21.30 4.60 20.19
N GLU A 246 -21.64 4.69 18.91
CA GLU A 246 -22.96 4.46 18.35
C GLU A 246 -22.84 3.59 17.09
N GLY A 247 -23.88 2.82 16.78
CA GLY A 247 -23.98 2.12 15.49
C GLY A 247 -24.10 3.13 14.34
N LEU A 248 -23.33 2.93 13.27
CA LEU A 248 -23.42 3.74 12.05
C LEU A 248 -24.42 3.17 11.04
N ASP A 249 -24.99 2.02 11.34
CA ASP A 249 -26.12 1.40 10.64
C ASP A 249 -27.09 0.78 11.64
N ASP A 250 -28.24 0.32 11.14
CA ASP A 250 -29.33 -0.19 11.95
C ASP A 250 -29.16 -1.66 12.37
N THR A 251 -28.02 -2.28 12.07
CA THR A 251 -27.77 -3.70 12.40
C THR A 251 -27.67 -3.94 13.90
N GLU A 252 -28.09 -5.12 14.34
CA GLU A 252 -27.99 -5.48 15.76
C GLU A 252 -26.53 -5.67 16.19
N GLU A 253 -25.67 -6.11 15.27
CA GLU A 253 -24.22 -6.21 15.46
C GLU A 253 -23.59 -4.84 15.72
N ALA A 254 -23.95 -3.80 14.96
CA ALA A 254 -23.43 -2.44 15.19
C ALA A 254 -23.89 -1.87 16.55
N LYS A 255 -25.18 -2.01 16.88
CA LYS A 255 -25.70 -1.57 18.19
C LYS A 255 -25.08 -2.36 19.34
N HIS A 256 -24.89 -3.67 19.17
CA HIS A 256 -24.24 -4.52 20.17
C HIS A 256 -22.79 -4.12 20.39
N THR A 257 -22.05 -3.93 19.31
CA THR A 257 -20.65 -3.51 19.36
C THR A 257 -20.49 -2.15 20.03
N ALA A 258 -21.37 -1.19 19.73
CA ALA A 258 -21.38 0.11 20.40
C ALA A 258 -21.53 -0.03 21.93
N ARG A 259 -22.38 -0.94 22.42
CA ARG A 259 -22.49 -1.23 23.87
C ARG A 259 -21.21 -1.81 24.45
N VAL A 260 -20.60 -2.78 23.77
CA VAL A 260 -19.32 -3.39 24.17
C VAL A 260 -18.23 -2.32 24.27
N VAL A 261 -18.14 -1.44 23.28
CA VAL A 261 -17.11 -0.40 23.17
C VAL A 261 -17.30 0.72 24.20
N ASN A 262 -18.55 1.07 24.53
CA ASN A 262 -18.83 2.02 25.61
C ASN A 262 -18.44 1.46 26.98
N GLU A 263 -18.70 0.18 27.25
CA GLU A 263 -18.20 -0.49 28.47
C GLU A 263 -16.68 -0.55 28.49
N LEU A 264 -16.05 -0.92 27.38
CA LEU A 264 -14.59 -0.91 27.22
C LEU A 264 -13.98 0.44 27.58
N SER A 265 -14.52 1.53 27.02
CA SER A 265 -14.01 2.88 27.28
C SER A 265 -14.12 3.25 28.77
N LYS A 266 -15.20 2.83 29.43
CA LYS A 266 -15.42 3.06 30.86
C LYS A 266 -14.43 2.28 31.71
N GLU A 267 -14.30 0.97 31.46
CA GLU A 267 -13.41 0.11 32.23
C GLU A 267 -11.92 0.49 32.03
N MET A 268 -11.53 0.89 30.81
CA MET A 268 -10.18 1.43 30.56
C MET A 268 -9.92 2.68 31.40
N SER A 269 -10.90 3.59 31.48
CA SER A 269 -10.77 4.80 32.28
C SER A 269 -10.63 4.48 33.77
N SER A 270 -11.45 3.58 34.30
CA SER A 270 -11.38 3.12 35.70
C SER A 270 -9.99 2.60 36.06
N ILE A 271 -9.40 1.74 35.22
CA ILE A 271 -8.05 1.20 35.43
C ILE A 271 -7.01 2.33 35.41
N LEU A 272 -7.08 3.21 34.42
CA LEU A 272 -6.10 4.28 34.24
C LEU A 272 -6.16 5.33 35.36
N VAL A 273 -7.35 5.74 35.82
CA VAL A 273 -7.52 6.67 36.94
C VAL A 273 -6.85 6.13 38.20
N ALA A 274 -6.98 4.84 38.47
CA ALA A 274 -6.36 4.18 39.62
C ALA A 274 -4.85 3.94 39.47
N HIS A 275 -4.29 4.05 38.25
CA HIS A 275 -2.94 3.61 37.97
C HIS A 275 -1.86 4.54 38.59
N PRO A 276 -0.82 4.00 39.27
CA PRO A 276 0.21 4.81 39.95
C PRO A 276 0.97 5.79 39.04
N ILE A 277 1.12 5.48 37.75
CA ILE A 277 1.73 6.40 36.78
C ILE A 277 0.99 7.74 36.75
N ASN A 278 -0.34 7.74 36.79
CA ASN A 278 -1.10 8.98 36.73
C ASN A 278 -0.95 9.83 38.00
N GLN A 279 -0.79 9.19 39.16
CA GLN A 279 -0.43 9.89 40.40
C GLN A 279 0.96 10.57 40.29
N LYS A 280 1.94 9.86 39.70
CA LYS A 280 3.29 10.38 39.44
C LYS A 280 3.30 11.48 38.38
N ARG A 281 2.44 11.40 37.36
CA ARG A 281 2.29 12.45 36.34
C ARG A 281 1.70 13.71 36.95
N ALA A 282 0.63 13.56 37.74
CA ALA A 282 -0.02 14.67 38.43
C ALA A 282 0.95 15.39 39.40
N SER A 283 1.74 14.66 40.20
CA SER A 283 2.71 15.26 41.12
C SER A 283 3.84 16.04 40.43
N LYS A 284 4.07 15.77 39.14
CA LYS A 284 5.01 16.49 38.28
C LYS A 284 4.35 17.59 37.43
N GLY A 285 3.05 17.86 37.62
CA GLY A 285 2.29 18.82 36.82
C GLY A 285 2.08 18.40 35.36
N LYS A 286 2.27 17.11 35.04
CA LYS A 286 1.99 16.58 33.70
C LYS A 286 0.51 16.22 33.58
N ASN A 287 -0.01 16.32 32.36
CA ASN A 287 -1.32 15.79 31.98
C ASN A 287 -1.44 14.30 32.34
N ILE A 288 -2.44 13.91 33.11
CA ILE A 288 -2.72 12.48 33.37
C ILE A 288 -3.27 11.81 32.10
N ALA A 289 -2.98 10.52 31.92
CA ALA A 289 -3.50 9.69 30.85
C ALA A 289 -4.59 8.78 31.42
N ASN A 290 -5.77 9.34 31.67
CA ASN A 290 -6.88 8.67 32.36
C ASN A 290 -8.01 8.17 31.43
N ILE A 291 -7.86 8.33 30.11
CA ILE A 291 -8.78 7.77 29.12
C ILE A 291 -8.00 7.29 27.89
N VAL A 292 -8.54 6.28 27.22
CA VAL A 292 -8.15 5.88 25.87
C VAL A 292 -9.24 6.32 24.90
N LEU A 293 -8.90 7.17 23.94
CA LEU A 293 -9.83 7.59 22.89
C LEU A 293 -9.80 6.55 21.78
N LEU A 294 -10.91 5.85 21.60
CA LEU A 294 -11.09 4.81 20.60
C LEU A 294 -11.55 5.47 19.30
N ARG A 295 -10.79 5.33 18.21
CA ARG A 295 -11.15 5.91 16.91
C ARG A 295 -10.84 4.98 15.75
N GLY A 296 -11.57 5.19 14.66
CA GLY A 296 -11.34 4.46 13.41
C GLY A 296 -11.53 2.96 13.58
N CYS A 297 -12.68 2.55 14.13
CA CYS A 297 -13.04 1.13 14.20
C CYS A 297 -12.85 0.48 12.83
N GLY A 298 -12.13 -0.62 12.79
CA GLY A 298 -12.02 -1.47 11.61
C GLY A 298 -12.14 -2.92 12.03
N ILE A 299 -12.90 -3.69 11.27
CA ILE A 299 -13.05 -5.14 11.48
C ILE A 299 -12.06 -5.88 10.60
N ARG A 300 -11.43 -6.94 11.11
CA ARG A 300 -10.61 -7.83 10.29
C ARG A 300 -11.54 -8.51 9.29
N ILE A 301 -11.31 -8.18 8.02
CA ILE A 301 -12.15 -8.62 6.91
C ILE A 301 -12.11 -10.15 6.80
N GLU A 302 -13.25 -10.73 6.43
CA GLU A 302 -13.37 -12.14 6.09
C GLU A 302 -13.43 -12.25 4.57
N VAL A 303 -12.35 -12.79 3.98
CA VAL A 303 -12.20 -12.93 2.53
C VAL A 303 -11.56 -14.26 2.16
N PRO A 304 -11.83 -14.79 0.95
CA PRO A 304 -11.07 -15.93 0.42
C PRO A 304 -9.57 -15.63 0.41
N GLN A 305 -8.73 -16.62 0.72
CA GLN A 305 -7.28 -16.41 0.73
C GLN A 305 -6.76 -16.21 -0.69
N PHE A 306 -5.66 -15.47 -0.83
CA PHE A 306 -5.08 -15.15 -2.15
C PHE A 306 -4.76 -16.40 -2.98
N VAL A 307 -4.27 -17.45 -2.31
CA VAL A 307 -3.98 -18.75 -2.91
C VAL A 307 -5.25 -19.39 -3.48
N ASP A 308 -6.38 -19.28 -2.79
CA ASP A 308 -7.64 -19.90 -3.21
C ASP A 308 -8.20 -19.26 -4.50
N ILE A 309 -7.98 -17.96 -4.67
CA ILE A 309 -8.51 -17.20 -5.83
C ILE A 309 -7.53 -17.12 -7.01
N HIS A 310 -6.22 -17.19 -6.74
CA HIS A 310 -5.19 -17.01 -7.78
C HIS A 310 -4.34 -18.24 -8.05
N GLY A 311 -4.30 -19.21 -7.14
CA GLY A 311 -3.47 -20.42 -7.27
C GLY A 311 -1.97 -20.15 -7.17
N LEU A 312 -1.56 -19.00 -6.61
CA LEU A 312 -0.18 -18.57 -6.47
C LEU A 312 0.13 -18.38 -4.99
N TRP A 313 1.26 -18.90 -4.50
CA TRP A 313 1.72 -18.65 -3.13
C TRP A 313 2.35 -17.27 -3.00
N PRO A 314 1.80 -16.36 -2.18
CA PRO A 314 2.26 -14.99 -2.17
C PRO A 314 3.08 -14.61 -0.93
N CYS A 315 4.03 -13.71 -1.10
CA CYS A 315 4.73 -13.02 -0.02
C CYS A 315 4.79 -11.52 -0.30
N MET A 316 5.08 -10.73 0.74
CA MET A 316 5.11 -9.28 0.65
C MET A 316 6.18 -8.68 1.55
N VAL A 317 6.97 -7.74 1.03
CA VAL A 317 7.79 -6.84 1.85
C VAL A 317 7.05 -5.50 1.93
N ALA A 318 6.36 -5.26 3.05
CA ALA A 318 5.58 -4.04 3.31
C ALA A 318 5.93 -3.41 4.66
N PRO A 319 6.76 -2.35 4.69
CA PRO A 319 7.14 -1.72 5.96
C PRO A 319 5.99 -0.91 6.58
N THR A 320 5.05 -0.44 5.77
CA THR A 320 3.87 0.27 6.24
C THR A 320 2.88 -0.70 6.88
N LYS A 321 2.52 -0.44 8.15
CA LYS A 321 1.68 -1.35 8.93
C LYS A 321 0.31 -1.60 8.30
N ILE A 322 -0.28 -0.59 7.67
CA ILE A 322 -1.57 -0.74 6.98
C ILE A 322 -1.49 -1.74 5.81
N ILE A 323 -0.46 -1.65 4.96
CA ILE A 323 -0.30 -2.57 3.82
C ILE A 323 0.08 -3.97 4.29
N ALA A 324 0.94 -4.09 5.30
CA ALA A 324 1.25 -5.38 5.92
C ALA A 324 -0.01 -6.06 6.49
N GLY A 325 -0.83 -5.32 7.24
CA GLY A 325 -2.08 -5.85 7.80
C GLY A 325 -3.12 -6.23 6.76
N LEU A 326 -3.19 -5.47 5.67
CA LEU A 326 -4.00 -5.82 4.50
C LEU A 326 -3.49 -7.12 3.89
N GLY A 327 -2.19 -7.23 3.59
CA GLY A 327 -1.58 -8.46 3.06
C GLY A 327 -1.88 -9.69 3.92
N MET A 328 -1.72 -9.58 5.24
CA MET A 328 -2.05 -10.66 6.18
C MET A 328 -3.54 -11.02 6.21
N SER A 329 -4.42 -10.04 5.96
CA SER A 329 -5.87 -10.30 5.86
C SER A 329 -6.22 -11.11 4.61
N LEU A 330 -5.40 -11.01 3.56
CA LEU A 330 -5.54 -11.74 2.30
C LEU A 330 -4.74 -13.05 2.28
N GLY A 331 -3.98 -13.37 3.34
CA GLY A 331 -3.16 -14.58 3.43
C GLY A 331 -1.76 -14.46 2.81
N LEU A 332 -1.21 -13.24 2.69
CA LEU A 332 0.17 -13.02 2.28
C LEU A 332 1.11 -13.12 3.48
N ASP A 333 2.20 -13.86 3.31
CA ASP A 333 3.29 -13.87 4.28
C ASP A 333 4.07 -12.55 4.19
N ILE A 334 4.19 -11.83 5.31
CA ILE A 334 4.94 -10.57 5.37
C ILE A 334 6.40 -10.88 5.69
N LEU A 335 7.30 -10.66 4.74
CA LEU A 335 8.71 -10.96 4.89
C LEU A 335 9.45 -9.86 5.66
N GLU A 336 10.38 -10.28 6.50
CA GLU A 336 11.36 -9.38 7.11
C GLU A 336 12.37 -8.88 6.07
N ALA A 337 12.62 -7.57 6.07
CA ALA A 337 13.65 -6.93 5.26
C ALA A 337 14.40 -5.91 6.14
N PRO A 338 15.59 -6.23 6.67
CA PRO A 338 16.35 -5.35 7.54
C PRO A 338 16.58 -3.95 6.96
N GLY A 339 16.21 -2.91 7.72
CA GLY A 339 16.33 -1.52 7.25
C GLY A 339 15.20 -1.06 6.31
N ALA A 340 14.18 -1.88 6.06
CA ALA A 340 12.97 -1.44 5.39
C ALA A 340 12.08 -0.63 6.33
N THR A 341 12.26 0.69 6.36
CA THR A 341 11.51 1.61 7.25
C THR A 341 10.25 2.17 6.60
N GLY A 342 10.17 2.16 5.27
CA GLY A 342 9.08 2.78 4.51
C GLY A 342 9.22 4.29 4.30
N ASP A 343 10.01 4.98 5.13
CA ASP A 343 10.33 6.40 4.98
C ASP A 343 11.60 6.62 4.13
N TYR A 344 12.11 7.86 4.07
CA TYR A 344 13.30 8.23 3.31
C TYR A 344 14.61 7.57 3.77
N ARG A 345 14.60 6.82 4.88
CA ARG A 345 15.76 6.04 5.36
C ARG A 345 15.69 4.58 4.90
N THR A 346 14.66 4.19 4.17
CA THR A 346 14.42 2.80 3.79
C THR A 346 15.55 2.26 2.92
N LEU A 347 15.98 1.02 3.20
CA LEU A 347 16.99 0.35 2.40
C LEU A 347 16.34 -0.48 1.28
N LEU A 348 16.29 0.06 0.07
CA LEU A 348 15.67 -0.63 -1.09
C LEU A 348 16.37 -1.94 -1.44
N THR A 349 17.71 -1.99 -1.33
CA THR A 349 18.50 -3.21 -1.57
C THR A 349 18.03 -4.37 -0.70
N SER A 350 17.77 -4.15 0.60
CA SER A 350 17.30 -5.21 1.49
C SER A 350 15.92 -5.74 1.08
N LYS A 351 15.02 -4.85 0.66
CA LYS A 351 13.68 -5.25 0.21
C LYS A 351 13.76 -6.08 -1.08
N ALA A 352 14.62 -5.68 -2.03
CA ALA A 352 14.91 -6.43 -3.25
C ALA A 352 15.49 -7.81 -2.94
N THR A 353 16.48 -7.89 -2.03
CA THR A 353 17.08 -9.17 -1.60
C THR A 353 16.06 -10.09 -0.97
N ALA A 354 15.24 -9.61 -0.03
CA ALA A 354 14.24 -10.44 0.64
C ALA A 354 13.23 -11.05 -0.36
N ILE A 355 12.77 -10.27 -1.35
CA ILE A 355 11.89 -10.78 -2.41
C ILE A 355 12.63 -11.78 -3.31
N ALA A 356 13.87 -11.49 -3.70
CA ALA A 356 14.65 -12.39 -4.54
C ALA A 356 14.90 -13.75 -3.86
N ASP A 357 15.25 -13.74 -2.58
CA ASP A 357 15.51 -14.95 -1.80
C ASP A 357 14.22 -15.80 -1.66
N ALA A 358 13.10 -15.14 -1.32
CA ALA A 358 11.80 -15.78 -1.20
C ALA A 358 11.31 -16.41 -2.52
N LEU A 359 11.57 -15.72 -3.65
CA LEU A 359 11.25 -16.18 -4.99
C LEU A 359 12.28 -17.18 -5.54
N SER A 360 13.43 -17.37 -4.89
CA SER A 360 14.48 -18.28 -5.35
C SER A 360 14.54 -19.58 -4.55
N ALA A 361 13.83 -19.68 -3.43
CA ALA A 361 13.76 -20.92 -2.66
C ALA A 361 13.24 -22.10 -3.49
N PRO A 362 13.80 -23.32 -3.32
CA PRO A 362 14.77 -23.70 -2.28
C PRO A 362 16.24 -23.42 -2.62
N LEU A 363 16.58 -22.76 -3.74
CA LEU A 363 17.99 -22.44 -4.05
C LEU A 363 18.59 -21.43 -3.08
N GLN A 364 17.76 -20.54 -2.53
CA GLN A 364 18.08 -19.64 -1.44
C GLN A 364 17.15 -19.92 -0.25
N SER A 365 17.59 -19.57 0.96
CA SER A 365 16.73 -19.67 2.14
C SER A 365 15.71 -18.54 2.13
N CYS A 366 14.44 -18.86 2.37
CA CYS A 366 13.42 -17.82 2.54
C CYS A 366 13.70 -16.96 3.77
N PRO A 367 13.46 -15.63 3.70
CA PRO A 367 13.43 -14.78 4.87
C PRO A 367 12.37 -15.24 5.89
N ASN A 368 12.51 -14.77 7.11
CA ASN A 368 11.49 -14.97 8.12
C ASN A 368 10.22 -14.15 7.80
N VAL A 369 9.11 -14.62 8.36
CA VAL A 369 7.79 -14.03 8.23
C VAL A 369 7.40 -13.38 9.54
N PHE A 370 6.92 -12.15 9.46
CA PHE A 370 6.31 -11.44 10.58
C PHE A 370 4.94 -12.04 10.91
N VAL A 371 4.76 -12.49 12.15
CA VAL A 371 3.49 -13.02 12.65
C VAL A 371 2.99 -12.17 13.82
N PRO A 372 1.83 -11.49 13.69
CA PRO A 372 1.30 -10.66 14.77
C PRO A 372 1.06 -11.47 16.04
N GLY A 373 1.55 -10.95 17.17
CA GLY A 373 1.37 -11.54 18.50
C GLY A 373 2.39 -12.61 18.88
N GLU A 374 3.34 -12.91 18.00
CA GLU A 374 4.45 -13.83 18.25
C GLU A 374 5.77 -13.04 18.28
N ASP A 375 6.64 -13.36 19.25
CA ASP A 375 7.99 -12.77 19.37
C ASP A 375 9.02 -13.54 18.52
N GLU A 376 8.60 -14.63 17.86
CA GLU A 376 9.47 -15.54 17.10
C GLU A 376 9.43 -15.26 15.59
N ASN A 377 10.60 -15.25 14.99
CA ASN A 377 10.78 -15.13 13.55
C ASN A 377 10.44 -16.48 12.88
N LYS A 378 9.16 -16.65 12.50
CA LYS A 378 8.71 -17.85 11.78
C LYS A 378 9.46 -17.97 10.45
N PRO A 379 10.09 -19.12 10.12
CA PRO A 379 10.74 -19.28 8.83
C PRO A 379 9.70 -19.21 7.69
N GLY A 380 10.09 -18.59 6.58
CA GLY A 380 9.29 -18.59 5.36
C GLY A 380 9.15 -19.97 4.73
N ARG A 381 8.34 -20.06 3.66
CA ARG A 381 8.04 -21.32 2.97
C ARG A 381 9.32 -21.99 2.42
N SER A 382 9.53 -23.26 2.73
CA SER A 382 10.73 -24.00 2.28
C SER A 382 10.84 -24.14 0.76
N ASP A 383 9.71 -24.22 0.05
CA ASP A 383 9.65 -24.30 -1.41
C ASP A 383 9.49 -22.92 -2.09
N GLY A 384 9.57 -21.83 -1.31
CA GLY A 384 9.43 -20.46 -1.80
C GLY A 384 8.00 -20.04 -2.13
N TYR A 385 7.92 -18.97 -2.89
CA TYR A 385 6.69 -18.28 -3.27
C TYR A 385 6.62 -18.08 -4.79
N ASP A 386 5.40 -17.96 -5.31
CA ASP A 386 5.14 -17.75 -6.74
C ASP A 386 4.91 -16.27 -7.07
N PHE A 387 4.52 -15.47 -6.08
CA PHE A 387 4.21 -14.05 -6.22
C PHE A 387 4.85 -13.23 -5.10
N GLY A 388 5.89 -12.46 -5.42
CA GLY A 388 6.61 -11.62 -4.47
C GLY A 388 6.25 -10.15 -4.63
N PHE A 389 5.54 -9.58 -3.65
CA PHE A 389 5.09 -8.19 -3.64
C PHE A 389 6.12 -7.29 -2.94
N LEU A 390 6.82 -6.47 -3.73
CA LEU A 390 7.77 -5.46 -3.26
C LEU A 390 7.07 -4.09 -3.17
N HIS A 391 6.66 -3.68 -1.97
CA HIS A 391 6.06 -2.35 -1.75
C HIS A 391 7.13 -1.26 -1.58
N ILE A 392 6.97 -0.09 -2.16
CA ILE A 392 7.90 1.04 -2.04
C ILE A 392 7.12 2.31 -1.67
N LYS A 393 7.23 2.76 -0.42
CA LYS A 393 6.42 3.86 0.13
C LYS A 393 7.01 5.27 -0.05
N ALA A 394 8.33 5.41 -0.03
CA ALA A 394 9.01 6.71 0.03
C ALA A 394 8.68 7.66 -1.14
N VAL A 395 8.26 7.15 -2.30
CA VAL A 395 7.87 7.97 -3.45
C VAL A 395 6.54 8.71 -3.21
N ASP A 396 5.60 8.08 -2.49
CA ASP A 396 4.34 8.69 -2.09
C ASP A 396 4.54 9.79 -1.04
N ASP A 397 5.41 9.55 -0.05
CA ASP A 397 5.78 10.56 0.95
C ASP A 397 6.34 11.82 0.25
N ALA A 398 7.14 11.65 -0.81
CA ALA A 398 7.66 12.76 -1.62
C ALA A 398 6.55 13.55 -2.32
N GLY A 399 5.51 12.84 -2.77
CA GLY A 399 4.28 13.41 -3.32
C GLY A 399 3.59 14.32 -2.31
N HIS A 400 3.28 13.77 -1.13
CA HIS A 400 2.65 14.51 -0.03
C HIS A 400 3.47 15.71 0.45
N ASP A 401 4.79 15.56 0.56
CA ASP A 401 5.71 16.62 0.98
C ASP A 401 5.95 17.69 -0.10
N LYS A 402 5.38 17.50 -1.31
CA LYS A 402 5.62 18.36 -2.49
C LYS A 402 7.10 18.44 -2.88
N ALA A 403 7.87 17.42 -2.52
CA ALA A 403 9.31 17.35 -2.69
C ALA A 403 9.66 16.82 -4.09
N THR A 404 9.41 17.63 -5.13
CA THR A 404 9.52 17.18 -6.53
C THR A 404 10.89 16.62 -6.89
N VAL A 405 11.97 17.31 -6.52
CA VAL A 405 13.33 16.84 -6.84
C VAL A 405 13.60 15.51 -6.15
N PHE A 406 13.16 15.39 -4.89
CA PHE A 406 13.27 14.13 -4.17
C PHE A 406 12.44 13.02 -4.80
N LYS A 407 11.20 13.29 -5.25
CA LYS A 407 10.36 12.29 -5.94
C LYS A 407 11.06 11.75 -7.19
N VAL A 408 11.66 12.63 -8.01
CA VAL A 408 12.49 12.24 -9.17
C VAL A 408 13.67 11.36 -8.75
N LYS A 409 14.46 11.79 -7.76
CA LYS A 409 15.64 11.04 -7.31
C LYS A 409 15.30 9.72 -6.60
N ALA A 410 14.15 9.66 -5.93
CA ALA A 410 13.63 8.44 -5.33
C ALA A 410 13.25 7.43 -6.43
N LEU A 411 12.64 7.86 -7.53
CA LEU A 411 12.35 7.00 -8.69
C LEU A 411 13.63 6.44 -9.33
N GLU A 412 14.68 7.25 -9.49
CA GLU A 412 16.01 6.79 -9.95
C GLU A 412 16.62 5.73 -9.00
N ALA A 413 16.44 5.91 -7.69
CA ALA A 413 16.89 4.95 -6.69
C ALA A 413 16.10 3.63 -6.75
N VAL A 414 14.79 3.69 -7.00
CA VAL A 414 13.94 2.52 -7.25
C VAL A 414 14.39 1.77 -8.50
N ASP A 415 14.67 2.50 -9.58
CA ASP A 415 15.17 1.92 -10.83
C ASP A 415 16.47 1.12 -10.63
N LYS A 416 17.40 1.66 -9.83
CA LYS A 416 18.63 0.95 -9.44
C LYS A 416 18.34 -0.31 -8.62
N ALA A 417 17.36 -0.27 -7.71
CA ALA A 417 16.97 -1.43 -6.90
C ALA A 417 16.32 -2.54 -7.75
N ILE A 418 15.54 -2.17 -8.76
CA ILE A 418 14.98 -3.12 -9.74
C ILE A 418 16.10 -3.88 -10.45
N ARG A 419 17.21 -3.21 -10.80
CA ARG A 419 18.38 -3.86 -11.40
C ARG A 419 19.07 -4.84 -10.44
N GLN A 420 19.16 -4.52 -9.15
CA GLN A 420 19.67 -5.45 -8.14
C GLN A 420 18.78 -6.69 -7.99
N LEU A 421 17.46 -6.48 -7.91
CA LEU A 421 16.47 -7.57 -7.87
C LEU A 421 16.59 -8.48 -9.09
N ALA A 422 16.65 -7.89 -10.30
CA ALA A 422 16.79 -8.65 -11.54
C ALA A 422 18.08 -9.47 -11.58
N ARG A 423 19.21 -8.93 -11.09
CA ARG A 423 20.48 -9.67 -10.99
C ARG A 423 20.33 -10.90 -10.10
N LEU A 424 19.72 -10.75 -8.92
CA LEU A 424 19.53 -11.85 -7.96
C LEU A 424 18.60 -12.93 -8.51
N LEU A 425 17.47 -12.53 -9.12
CA LEU A 425 16.55 -13.46 -9.76
C LEU A 425 17.19 -14.18 -10.95
N TRP A 426 18.01 -13.48 -11.75
CA TRP A 426 18.68 -14.08 -12.91
C TRP A 426 19.64 -15.19 -12.49
N GLN A 427 20.40 -14.99 -11.41
CA GLN A 427 21.27 -16.02 -10.84
C GLN A 427 20.51 -17.31 -10.50
N ALA A 428 19.27 -17.19 -10.01
CA ALA A 428 18.40 -18.33 -9.76
C ALA A 428 17.79 -18.90 -11.06
N GLU A 429 17.41 -18.05 -12.01
CA GLU A 429 16.82 -18.46 -13.31
C GLU A 429 17.82 -19.28 -14.14
N SER A 430 19.11 -18.94 -14.08
CA SER A 430 20.21 -19.66 -14.75
C SER A 430 20.33 -21.14 -14.33
N SER A 431 19.72 -21.53 -13.20
CA SER A 431 19.62 -22.96 -12.81
C SER A 431 18.68 -23.79 -13.69
N GLY A 432 17.83 -23.14 -14.50
CA GLY A 432 16.79 -23.77 -15.30
C GLY A 432 15.53 -24.16 -14.51
N LYS A 433 15.50 -23.99 -13.18
CA LYS A 433 14.36 -24.39 -12.34
C LYS A 433 13.21 -23.38 -12.33
N PHE A 434 13.51 -22.12 -12.65
CA PHE A 434 12.56 -21.01 -12.54
C PHE A 434 12.43 -20.27 -13.85
N GLN A 435 11.28 -19.64 -14.04
CA GLN A 435 11.05 -18.62 -15.04
C GLN A 435 10.42 -17.41 -14.37
N TYR A 436 11.11 -16.26 -14.41
CA TYR A 436 10.64 -15.06 -13.72
C TYR A 436 9.96 -14.07 -14.66
N SER A 437 8.95 -13.38 -14.13
CA SER A 437 8.39 -12.16 -14.71
C SER A 437 8.53 -11.00 -13.74
N ILE A 438 8.78 -9.80 -14.27
CA ILE A 438 8.90 -8.56 -13.50
C ILE A 438 7.73 -7.66 -13.88
N CYS A 439 6.97 -7.23 -12.88
CA CYS A 439 5.85 -6.31 -13.00
C CYS A 439 6.17 -5.01 -12.26
N VAL A 440 5.92 -3.86 -12.86
CA VAL A 440 6.09 -2.54 -12.21
C VAL A 440 4.84 -1.70 -12.41
N THR A 441 4.34 -1.12 -11.32
CA THR A 441 3.20 -0.19 -11.31
C THR A 441 3.15 0.60 -10.00
N GLY A 442 2.09 1.37 -9.78
CA GLY A 442 1.75 1.96 -8.48
C GLY A 442 0.34 1.61 -8.06
N ASP A 443 -0.02 1.97 -6.83
CA ASP A 443 -1.38 1.80 -6.30
C ASP A 443 -2.25 3.04 -6.55
N HIS A 444 -1.69 4.24 -6.61
CA HIS A 444 -2.42 5.47 -6.98
C HIS A 444 -1.44 6.57 -7.43
N SER A 445 -2.01 7.72 -7.81
CA SER A 445 -1.25 8.92 -8.15
C SER A 445 -1.22 9.85 -6.94
N THR A 446 -0.04 10.39 -6.61
CA THR A 446 0.13 11.42 -5.56
C THR A 446 0.90 12.60 -6.12
N PRO A 447 0.23 13.49 -6.89
CA PRO A 447 0.91 14.55 -7.58
C PRO A 447 1.52 15.57 -6.63
N VAL A 448 2.79 15.91 -6.84
CA VAL A 448 3.53 16.83 -5.95
C VAL A 448 2.94 18.24 -5.93
N GLU A 449 2.21 18.66 -6.98
CA GLU A 449 1.51 19.95 -6.97
C GLU A 449 0.35 19.94 -5.96
N TYR A 450 -0.33 18.81 -5.84
CA TYR A 450 -1.51 18.66 -4.98
C TYR A 450 -1.09 18.38 -3.54
N GLY A 451 -0.12 17.47 -3.35
CA GLY A 451 0.31 16.99 -2.03
C GLY A 451 -0.65 15.99 -1.40
N ASP A 452 -1.50 15.37 -2.22
CA ASP A 452 -2.48 14.37 -1.79
C ASP A 452 -2.80 13.42 -2.95
N HIS A 453 -3.45 12.31 -2.63
CA HIS A 453 -3.85 11.30 -3.60
C HIS A 453 -4.83 11.91 -4.62
N SER A 454 -4.71 11.48 -5.87
CA SER A 454 -5.53 11.97 -6.97
C SER A 454 -6.13 10.82 -7.79
N PHE A 455 -6.82 11.15 -8.88
CA PHE A 455 -7.62 10.20 -9.66
C PHE A 455 -7.01 9.86 -11.03
N GLU A 456 -5.83 10.38 -11.33
CA GLU A 456 -5.07 10.09 -12.54
C GLU A 456 -4.67 8.61 -12.54
N PRO A 457 -4.81 7.91 -13.70
CA PRO A 457 -4.40 6.52 -13.81
C PRO A 457 -2.88 6.39 -13.73
N VAL A 458 -2.42 5.22 -13.27
CA VAL A 458 -1.00 4.92 -13.08
C VAL A 458 -0.46 4.01 -14.19
N PRO A 459 0.83 4.14 -14.57
CA PRO A 459 1.43 3.28 -15.58
C PRO A 459 1.62 1.85 -15.05
N PHE A 460 1.49 0.88 -15.96
CA PHE A 460 1.70 -0.53 -15.71
C PHE A 460 2.60 -1.13 -16.79
N THR A 461 3.55 -1.97 -16.37
CA THR A 461 4.37 -2.77 -17.29
C THR A 461 4.68 -4.15 -16.72
N LEU A 462 4.78 -5.15 -17.61
CA LEU A 462 5.09 -6.55 -17.27
C LEU A 462 5.92 -7.20 -18.39
N CYS A 463 7.07 -7.76 -18.04
CA CYS A 463 7.91 -8.53 -18.96
C CYS A 463 8.47 -9.81 -18.31
N ARG A 464 9.00 -10.73 -19.12
CA ARG A 464 9.82 -11.84 -18.60
C ARG A 464 11.22 -11.32 -18.25
N LEU A 465 11.84 -11.88 -17.22
CA LEU A 465 13.17 -11.47 -16.77
C LEU A 465 14.21 -11.62 -17.89
N LYS A 466 14.19 -12.74 -18.62
CA LYS A 466 15.06 -12.95 -19.80
C LYS A 466 14.98 -11.83 -20.85
N ASP A 467 13.79 -11.27 -21.08
CA ASP A 467 13.59 -10.22 -22.07
C ASP A 467 14.10 -8.87 -21.56
N PHE A 468 13.94 -8.62 -20.26
CA PHE A 468 14.61 -7.49 -19.58
C PHE A 468 16.14 -7.60 -19.68
N VAL A 469 16.72 -8.78 -19.40
CA VAL A 469 18.17 -9.02 -19.52
C VAL A 469 18.65 -8.69 -20.94
N GLY A 470 17.91 -9.12 -21.97
CA GLY A 470 18.19 -8.76 -23.36
C GLY A 470 18.14 -7.24 -23.60
N ALA A 471 17.08 -6.57 -23.11
CA ALA A 471 16.87 -5.14 -23.32
C ALA A 471 17.95 -4.25 -22.69
N ILE A 472 18.54 -4.65 -21.55
CA ILE A 472 19.63 -3.90 -20.91
C ILE A 472 21.02 -4.20 -21.50
N GLY A 473 21.12 -5.06 -22.52
CA GLY A 473 22.38 -5.39 -23.20
C GLY A 473 23.00 -6.74 -22.83
N GLY A 474 22.24 -7.64 -22.20
CA GLY A 474 22.62 -9.02 -21.94
C GLY A 474 23.14 -9.29 -20.52
N GLU A 475 23.42 -10.57 -20.28
CA GLU A 475 23.81 -11.10 -18.96
C GLU A 475 25.06 -10.43 -18.38
N GLU A 476 26.09 -10.20 -19.21
CA GLU A 476 27.34 -9.57 -18.75
C GLU A 476 27.09 -8.18 -18.13
N VAL A 477 26.18 -7.41 -18.73
CA VAL A 477 25.80 -6.07 -18.26
C VAL A 477 25.00 -6.14 -16.96
N LEU A 478 24.14 -7.16 -16.82
CA LEU A 478 23.39 -7.40 -15.58
C LEU A 478 24.32 -7.80 -14.44
N MET A 479 25.26 -8.71 -14.69
CA MET A 479 26.14 -9.28 -13.65
C MET A 479 27.15 -8.28 -13.09
N ARG A 480 27.43 -7.18 -13.80
CA ARG A 480 28.24 -6.04 -13.31
C ARG A 480 27.50 -5.14 -12.30
N THR A 481 26.19 -5.30 -12.12
CA THR A 481 25.38 -4.46 -11.22
C THR A 481 25.79 -4.67 -9.77
N SER A 482 26.35 -3.67 -9.08
CA SER A 482 26.69 -3.81 -7.65
C SER A 482 25.45 -4.19 -6.80
N LEU A 483 25.62 -5.13 -5.89
CA LEU A 483 24.64 -5.53 -4.88
C LEU A 483 24.82 -4.79 -3.55
N ASP A 484 25.75 -3.82 -3.50
CA ASP A 484 25.99 -3.06 -2.29
C ASP A 484 24.74 -2.22 -1.93
N PRO A 485 24.40 -2.14 -0.64
CA PRO A 485 23.41 -1.20 -0.13
C PRO A 485 23.69 0.23 -0.61
N PHE A 486 22.64 0.93 -1.03
CA PHE A 486 22.71 2.36 -1.28
C PHE A 486 21.55 3.07 -0.56
N PRO A 487 21.79 4.26 0.00
CA PRO A 487 20.73 5.03 0.63
C PRO A 487 19.81 5.62 -0.44
N LEU A 488 18.57 5.92 -0.06
CA LEU A 488 17.80 6.92 -0.80
C LEU A 488 18.56 8.27 -0.78
N PRO A 489 18.39 9.11 -1.80
CA PRO A 489 19.07 10.40 -1.89
C PRO A 489 18.85 11.23 -0.62
N ALA A 490 19.92 11.76 -0.04
CA ALA A 490 19.79 12.64 1.10
C ALA A 490 19.31 14.02 0.62
N VAL A 491 18.15 14.47 1.10
CA VAL A 491 17.73 15.87 0.95
C VAL A 491 18.15 16.59 2.23
N LYS A 492 18.98 17.63 2.12
CA LYS A 492 19.21 18.48 3.30
C LYS A 492 17.88 19.12 3.69
N VAL A 493 17.61 19.23 4.98
CA VAL A 493 16.45 19.98 5.47
C VAL A 493 16.47 21.39 4.84
N GLY A 494 15.51 21.67 3.95
CA GLY A 494 15.42 22.93 3.20
C GLY A 494 15.85 22.89 1.72
N GLU A 495 16.53 21.83 1.26
CA GLU A 495 16.84 21.57 -0.17
C GLU A 495 15.66 20.89 -0.88
N ASP A 496 14.45 21.45 -0.74
CA ASP A 496 13.49 21.72 -1.82
C ASP A 496 12.13 22.12 -1.20
N LEU A 497 11.99 23.39 -0.83
CA LEU A 497 10.67 24.04 -0.63
C LEU A 497 10.49 25.28 -1.51
N SER A 498 11.51 25.72 -2.26
CA SER A 498 11.41 26.95 -3.09
C SER A 498 12.55 27.20 -4.10
N ARG A 499 13.50 26.29 -4.36
CA ARG A 499 14.62 26.59 -5.28
C ARG A 499 14.91 25.49 -6.28
N ASP A 500 15.03 25.92 -7.52
CA ASP A 500 15.33 25.15 -8.72
C ASP A 500 16.64 24.37 -8.55
N ALA A 501 16.55 23.07 -8.25
CA ALA A 501 17.66 22.17 -8.48
C ALA A 501 17.68 21.85 -9.99
N GLU A 502 18.79 22.18 -10.65
CA GLU A 502 19.02 21.82 -12.05
C GLU A 502 19.03 20.28 -12.17
N ILE A 503 17.96 19.73 -12.73
CA ILE A 503 17.93 18.34 -13.18
C ILE A 503 18.69 18.32 -14.50
N GLU A 504 19.90 17.75 -14.51
CA GLU A 504 20.68 17.57 -15.74
C GLU A 504 19.86 16.79 -16.78
N GLU A 505 19.51 17.44 -17.89
CA GLU A 505 18.87 16.79 -19.04
C GLU A 505 19.84 15.80 -19.69
N THR A 506 19.80 14.55 -19.25
CA THR A 506 20.56 13.44 -19.86
C THR A 506 19.62 12.45 -20.53
N LYS A 507 18.85 12.91 -21.53
CA LYS A 507 18.27 12.02 -22.54
C LYS A 507 18.74 12.45 -23.93
N GLY A 508 19.90 11.94 -24.32
CA GLY A 508 20.43 12.08 -25.68
C GLY A 508 19.52 11.35 -26.68
N GLY A 509 19.15 12.04 -27.76
CA GLY A 509 18.21 11.59 -28.80
C GLY A 509 18.65 10.36 -29.59
N LYS A 510 18.66 9.19 -28.95
CA LYS A 510 18.59 7.90 -29.66
C LYS A 510 17.13 7.60 -29.94
N GLN A 511 16.84 7.22 -31.19
CA GLN A 511 15.54 6.71 -31.58
C GLN A 511 15.27 5.41 -30.81
N LEU A 512 14.49 5.49 -29.73
CA LEU A 512 14.12 4.35 -28.91
C LEU A 512 13.24 3.42 -29.76
N LYS A 513 13.65 2.15 -29.87
CA LYS A 513 12.86 1.08 -30.48
C LYS A 513 12.53 0.10 -29.38
N SER A 514 11.28 -0.38 -29.34
CA SER A 514 10.93 -1.44 -28.43
C SER A 514 11.76 -2.68 -28.73
N PHE A 515 12.16 -3.41 -27.68
CA PHE A 515 13.03 -4.57 -27.80
C PHE A 515 12.20 -5.76 -28.32
N ASN A 516 11.53 -6.44 -27.38
CA ASN A 516 10.63 -7.55 -27.64
C ASN A 516 9.27 -7.33 -26.94
N GLY A 517 8.95 -6.10 -26.55
CA GLY A 517 7.65 -5.70 -26.02
C GLY A 517 6.67 -5.23 -27.10
N ASP A 518 5.61 -4.56 -26.65
CA ASP A 518 4.68 -3.83 -27.50
C ASP A 518 5.33 -2.55 -28.09
N SER A 519 4.55 -1.54 -28.46
CA SER A 519 5.11 -0.31 -29.07
C SER A 519 5.72 0.67 -28.06
N VAL A 520 5.56 0.44 -26.76
CA VAL A 520 6.03 1.33 -25.70
C VAL A 520 7.52 1.13 -25.46
N CYS A 521 8.25 2.22 -25.24
CA CYS A 521 9.71 2.20 -25.02
C CYS A 521 10.14 2.86 -23.71
N GLU A 522 9.29 3.70 -23.12
CA GLU A 522 9.57 4.44 -21.89
C GLU A 522 8.45 4.19 -20.87
N PHE A 523 8.82 4.06 -19.60
CA PHE A 523 7.89 3.81 -18.51
C PHE A 523 7.45 5.13 -17.86
N HIS A 524 6.33 5.68 -18.34
CA HIS A 524 5.66 6.82 -17.73
C HIS A 524 4.19 6.90 -18.15
N GLU A 525 3.42 7.80 -17.53
CA GLU A 525 1.97 7.93 -17.68
C GLU A 525 1.53 8.06 -19.15
N ILE A 526 2.24 8.87 -19.93
CA ILE A 526 1.90 9.14 -21.34
C ILE A 526 2.19 7.96 -22.27
N ASP A 527 3.36 7.32 -22.17
CA ASP A 527 3.76 6.28 -23.12
C ASP A 527 3.08 4.95 -22.79
N ALA A 528 2.88 4.64 -21.50
CA ALA A 528 2.13 3.46 -21.08
C ALA A 528 0.69 3.46 -21.63
N ALA A 529 0.09 4.64 -21.85
CA ALA A 529 -1.23 4.79 -22.47
C ALA A 529 -1.33 4.20 -23.89
N ARG A 530 -0.20 4.08 -24.59
CA ARG A 530 -0.09 3.52 -25.95
C ARG A 530 0.12 2.01 -25.94
N GLY A 531 0.27 1.41 -24.77
CA GLY A 531 0.50 -0.02 -24.59
C GLY A 531 -0.68 -0.88 -25.03
N CYS A 532 -0.40 -2.15 -25.32
CA CYS A 532 -1.40 -3.05 -25.89
C CYS A 532 -2.54 -3.41 -24.93
N LEU A 533 -2.34 -3.25 -23.61
CA LEU A 533 -3.37 -3.44 -22.59
C LEU A 533 -4.41 -2.30 -22.64
N GLY A 534 -4.02 -1.12 -23.13
CA GLY A 534 -4.86 0.08 -23.09
C GLY A 534 -5.10 0.56 -21.67
N ARG A 535 -6.32 1.06 -21.41
CA ARG A 535 -6.74 1.53 -20.08
C ARG A 535 -7.60 0.48 -19.36
N PHE A 536 -7.17 0.17 -18.15
CA PHE A 536 -7.52 -0.90 -17.22
C PHE A 536 -8.12 -0.59 -15.84
N PRO A 537 -9.15 -1.24 -15.27
CA PRO A 537 -9.36 -1.15 -13.81
C PRO A 537 -8.39 -2.08 -13.05
N GLY A 538 -7.98 -1.69 -11.84
CA GLY A 538 -7.05 -2.46 -11.00
C GLY A 538 -7.53 -3.87 -10.69
N SER A 539 -8.85 -4.10 -10.65
CA SER A 539 -9.46 -5.43 -10.49
C SER A 539 -9.07 -6.44 -11.58
N GLU A 540 -8.60 -5.99 -12.74
CA GLU A 540 -8.15 -6.87 -13.84
C GLU A 540 -6.66 -7.25 -13.74
N MET A 541 -5.89 -6.61 -12.85
CA MET A 541 -4.43 -6.77 -12.74
C MET A 541 -3.99 -8.24 -12.56
N MET A 542 -4.56 -8.94 -11.58
CA MET A 542 -4.20 -10.35 -11.36
C MET A 542 -4.64 -11.25 -12.53
N GLY A 543 -5.70 -10.87 -13.25
CA GLY A 543 -6.09 -11.55 -14.50
C GLY A 543 -5.01 -11.42 -15.56
N ILE A 544 -4.53 -10.19 -15.79
CA ILE A 544 -3.43 -9.90 -16.73
C ILE A 544 -2.17 -10.69 -16.38
N ILE A 545 -1.75 -10.65 -15.11
CA ILE A 545 -0.56 -11.36 -14.64
C ILE A 545 -0.69 -12.87 -14.86
N LYS A 546 -1.82 -13.48 -14.46
CA LYS A 546 -2.04 -14.92 -14.65
C LYS A 546 -2.08 -15.32 -16.12
N THR A 547 -2.71 -14.52 -16.97
CA THR A 547 -2.71 -14.75 -18.43
C THR A 547 -1.30 -14.63 -19.00
N PHE A 548 -0.49 -13.67 -18.55
CA PHE A 548 0.89 -13.53 -19.00
C PHE A 548 1.77 -14.72 -18.59
N LEU A 549 1.53 -15.29 -17.40
CA LEU A 549 2.26 -16.47 -16.92
C LEU A 549 1.94 -17.75 -17.71
N THR A 550 0.75 -17.88 -18.30
CA THR A 550 0.38 -19.10 -19.06
C THR A 550 0.88 -19.08 -20.51
N LEU A 551 1.18 -17.89 -21.04
CA LEU A 551 1.78 -17.66 -22.35
C LEU A 551 3.30 -17.82 -22.28
#